data_AF-C2E6B0-F1
#
_entry.id   AF-C2E6B0-F1
#
_cell.length_a   1.000
_cell.length_b   1.000
_cell.length_c   1.000
_cell.angle_alpha   90.00
_cell.angle_beta   90.00
_cell.angle_gamma   90.00
#
_symmetry.space_group_name_H-M   'P 1'
#
loop_
_entity.id
_entity.type
_entity.pdbx_description
1 polymer ?
#
loop_
_entity_poly.entity_id
_entity_poly.type
_entity_poly.pdbx_seq_one_letter_code
_entity_poly.pdbx_strand_id
1 'polypeptide(L)'
;MYSENPFDAEFGGIPELYLDFNNDAVKYAKRAHRHKKHPTYLLFITGVHGSGKTVFMNKVGKELNKYDDTIVVTLYNTEDLFRIMYIKLAPMLNKLKKWSSSVSISLPFVSINFAEANEKHDEIYYKTEITKILKLLKQANMRVVFCIDEVSNTPAIQKLAEEFNNWSLSELQVSVIMTGLLK
;
A
#
# COMPACT_ATOMS: atom_id res chain seq x y z
N MET A 1 -39.34 -9.99 -9.71
CA MET A 1 -37.87 -9.86 -9.80
C MET A 1 -37.51 -8.58 -9.08
N TYR A 2 -36.87 -8.67 -7.92
CA TYR A 2 -36.34 -7.49 -7.24
C TYR A 2 -35.21 -6.94 -8.11
N SER A 3 -35.33 -5.69 -8.56
CA SER A 3 -34.21 -4.97 -9.15
C SER A 3 -33.15 -4.81 -8.07
N GLU A 4 -31.96 -5.40 -8.26
CA GLU A 4 -30.82 -5.15 -7.39
C GLU A 4 -30.60 -3.64 -7.28
N ASN A 5 -30.44 -3.16 -6.05
CA ASN A 5 -30.21 -1.75 -5.80
C ASN A 5 -28.82 -1.38 -6.35
N PRO A 6 -28.69 -0.53 -7.38
CA PRO A 6 -27.39 -0.17 -7.93
C PRO A 6 -26.55 0.68 -6.96
N PHE A 7 -27.12 1.07 -5.81
CA PHE A 7 -26.46 1.75 -4.70
C PHE A 7 -26.28 0.85 -3.48
N ASP A 8 -26.35 -0.48 -3.63
CA ASP A 8 -26.00 -1.38 -2.54
C ASP A 8 -24.54 -1.14 -2.16
N ALA A 9 -24.37 -0.55 -0.98
CA ALA A 9 -23.09 -0.28 -0.38
C ALA A 9 -22.56 -1.59 0.21
N GLU A 10 -22.11 -2.51 -0.65
CA GLU A 10 -21.09 -3.45 -0.20
C GLU A 10 -19.89 -2.60 0.25
N PHE A 11 -19.68 -2.49 1.55
CA PHE A 11 -18.57 -1.72 2.12
C PHE A 11 -17.26 -2.19 1.49
N GLY A 12 -16.69 -1.38 0.59
CA GLY A 12 -15.45 -1.68 -0.14
C GLY A 12 -15.62 -2.37 -1.50
N GLY A 13 -16.83 -2.75 -1.90
CA GLY A 13 -17.16 -3.24 -3.26
C GLY A 13 -17.15 -2.10 -4.30
N ILE A 14 -16.82 -2.42 -5.54
CA ILE A 14 -16.82 -1.44 -6.65
C ILE A 14 -18.24 -1.46 -7.26
N PRO A 15 -19.03 -0.37 -7.19
CA PRO A 15 -20.36 -0.34 -7.79
C PRO A 15 -20.29 -0.44 -9.32
N GLU A 16 -21.25 -1.16 -9.91
CA GLU A 16 -21.27 -1.53 -11.34
C GLU A 16 -21.56 -0.34 -12.28
N LEU A 17 -22.13 0.76 -11.76
CA LEU A 17 -22.23 2.04 -12.45
C LEU A 17 -21.44 3.13 -11.70
N TYR A 18 -20.40 3.68 -12.34
CA TYR A 18 -19.65 4.82 -11.82
C TYR A 18 -19.17 5.71 -12.96
N LEU A 19 -19.21 7.04 -12.76
CA LEU A 19 -18.59 8.03 -13.65
C LEU A 19 -17.15 7.61 -13.98
N ASP A 20 -16.76 7.70 -15.25
CA ASP A 20 -15.63 6.97 -15.85
C ASP A 20 -14.25 7.44 -15.34
N PHE A 21 -13.88 7.01 -14.13
CA PHE A 21 -12.54 7.17 -13.56
C PHE A 21 -11.56 6.07 -14.01
N ASN A 22 -11.94 5.18 -14.94
CA ASN A 22 -11.11 4.02 -15.26
C ASN A 22 -9.79 4.43 -15.94
N ASN A 23 -9.84 5.40 -16.86
CA ASN A 23 -8.64 5.96 -17.48
C ASN A 23 -7.72 6.64 -16.45
N ASP A 24 -8.29 7.31 -15.45
CA ASP A 24 -7.51 7.93 -14.39
C ASP A 24 -6.88 6.88 -13.47
N ALA A 25 -7.63 5.84 -13.06
CA ALA A 25 -7.08 4.79 -12.19
C ALA A 25 -5.84 4.12 -12.82
N VAL A 26 -5.92 3.77 -14.10
CA VAL A 26 -4.78 3.21 -14.87
C VAL A 26 -3.61 4.19 -14.92
N LYS A 27 -3.89 5.47 -15.17
CA LYS A 27 -2.87 6.53 -15.22
C LYS A 27 -2.14 6.72 -13.89
N TYR A 28 -2.86 6.74 -12.77
CA TYR A 28 -2.25 6.88 -11.45
C TYR A 28 -1.54 5.61 -11.00
N ALA A 29 -2.06 4.42 -11.33
CA ALA A 29 -1.35 3.16 -11.11
C ALA A 29 -0.02 3.12 -11.87
N LYS A 30 -0.01 3.51 -13.15
CA LYS A 30 1.23 3.64 -13.95
C LYS A 30 2.23 4.61 -13.30
N ARG A 31 1.76 5.73 -12.72
CA ARG A 31 2.64 6.70 -12.02
C ARG A 31 3.21 6.12 -10.73
N ALA A 32 2.39 5.44 -9.94
CA ALA A 32 2.82 4.78 -8.71
C ALA A 32 3.80 3.62 -8.98
N HIS A 33 3.65 2.90 -10.10
CA HIS A 33 4.56 1.84 -10.48
C HIS A 33 5.90 2.33 -11.07
N ARG A 34 5.96 3.53 -11.69
CA ARG A 34 7.11 4.02 -12.51
C ARG A 34 8.48 3.72 -11.88
N HIS A 35 9.25 2.88 -12.58
CA HIS A 35 10.52 2.31 -12.13
C HIS A 35 11.76 3.22 -12.18
N LYS A 36 11.74 4.38 -12.86
CA LYS A 36 13.02 4.92 -13.42
C LYS A 36 13.40 6.39 -13.21
N LYS A 37 12.61 7.22 -12.53
CA LYS A 37 13.05 8.60 -12.20
C LYS A 37 12.97 8.94 -10.71
N HIS A 38 11.91 8.49 -10.06
CA HIS A 38 11.73 8.60 -8.61
C HIS A 38 11.14 7.27 -8.15
N PRO A 39 11.93 6.39 -7.49
CA PRO A 39 11.44 5.06 -7.10
C PRO A 39 10.33 5.17 -6.04
N THR A 40 10.27 6.29 -5.34
CA THR A 40 9.20 6.67 -4.43
C THR A 40 8.10 7.49 -5.11
N TYR A 41 6.85 7.27 -4.71
CA TYR A 41 5.70 8.04 -5.21
C TYR A 41 4.62 8.25 -4.15
N LEU A 42 4.14 9.48 -4.03
CA LEU A 42 3.06 9.87 -3.13
C LEU A 42 1.86 10.36 -3.93
N LEU A 43 0.67 9.84 -3.62
CA LEU A 43 -0.60 10.32 -4.14
C LEU A 43 -1.55 10.59 -2.97
N PHE A 44 -2.05 11.82 -2.88
CA PHE A 44 -3.10 12.17 -1.94
C PHE A 44 -4.40 12.49 -2.70
N ILE A 45 -5.43 11.68 -2.45
CA ILE A 45 -6.76 11.80 -3.03
C ILE A 45 -7.64 12.55 -2.04
N THR A 46 -7.97 13.80 -2.35
CA THR A 46 -8.77 14.66 -1.48
C THR A 46 -10.16 14.92 -2.04
N GLY A 47 -11.09 15.31 -1.17
CA GLY A 47 -12.48 15.57 -1.53
C GLY A 47 -13.42 15.46 -0.34
N VAL A 48 -14.67 15.87 -0.53
CA VAL A 48 -15.72 15.82 0.50
C VAL A 48 -16.13 14.38 0.83
N HIS A 49 -16.81 14.15 1.96
CA HIS A 49 -17.36 12.83 2.30
C HIS A 49 -18.30 12.33 1.18
N GLY A 50 -18.26 11.02 0.91
CA GLY A 50 -19.07 10.41 -0.15
C GLY A 50 -18.61 10.69 -1.59
N SER A 51 -17.53 11.44 -1.82
CA SER A 51 -17.06 11.77 -3.18
C SER A 51 -16.34 10.63 -3.93
N GLY A 52 -16.40 9.39 -3.41
CA GLY A 52 -15.77 8.23 -4.06
C GLY A 52 -14.25 8.09 -3.88
N LYS A 53 -13.62 8.79 -2.92
CA LYS A 53 -12.15 8.74 -2.71
C LYS A 53 -11.64 7.32 -2.46
N THR A 54 -12.25 6.59 -1.54
CA THR A 54 -11.92 5.20 -1.21
C THR A 54 -12.11 4.28 -2.41
N VAL A 55 -13.23 4.46 -3.13
CA VAL A 55 -13.52 3.70 -4.37
C VAL A 55 -12.42 3.95 -5.41
N PHE A 56 -12.00 5.19 -5.60
CA PHE A 56 -10.92 5.54 -6.52
C PHE A 56 -9.56 4.97 -6.09
N MET A 57 -9.19 5.09 -4.81
CA MET A 57 -7.97 4.47 -4.28
C MET A 57 -7.98 2.94 -4.49
N ASN A 58 -9.11 2.28 -4.23
CA ASN A 58 -9.26 0.83 -4.45
C ASN A 58 -9.14 0.47 -5.93
N LYS A 59 -9.69 1.27 -6.85
CA LYS A 59 -9.48 1.09 -8.30
C LYS A 59 -8.00 1.20 -8.68
N VAL A 60 -7.27 2.19 -8.17
CA VAL A 60 -5.81 2.32 -8.40
C VAL A 60 -5.06 1.11 -7.83
N GLY A 61 -5.40 0.67 -6.61
CA GLY A 61 -4.83 -0.53 -6.00
C GLY A 61 -5.09 -1.80 -6.80
N LYS A 62 -6.29 -1.94 -7.39
CA LYS A 62 -6.65 -3.06 -8.28
C LYS A 62 -5.82 -3.05 -9.56
N GLU A 63 -5.61 -1.88 -10.16
CA GLU A 63 -4.71 -1.74 -11.32
C GLU A 63 -3.24 -2.05 -10.96
N LEU A 64 -2.80 -1.69 -9.75
CA LEU A 64 -1.45 -2.01 -9.26
C LEU A 64 -1.23 -3.50 -9.00
N ASN A 65 -2.25 -4.22 -8.53
CA ASN A 65 -2.18 -5.68 -8.33
C ASN A 65 -2.04 -6.48 -9.64
N LYS A 66 -2.17 -5.83 -10.81
CA LYS A 66 -1.92 -6.47 -12.11
C LYS A 66 -0.42 -6.55 -12.45
N TYR A 67 0.44 -5.86 -11.71
CA TYR A 67 1.89 -5.92 -11.89
C TYR A 67 2.47 -7.02 -10.99
N ASP A 68 3.13 -8.01 -11.59
CA ASP A 68 3.71 -9.16 -10.87
C ASP A 68 4.81 -8.77 -9.86
N ASP A 69 5.42 -7.60 -10.05
CA ASP A 69 6.49 -7.06 -9.22
C ASP A 69 5.99 -6.14 -8.10
N THR A 70 4.68 -6.04 -7.87
CA THR A 70 4.08 -5.05 -6.97
C THR A 70 3.27 -5.72 -5.85
N ILE A 71 3.55 -5.32 -4.61
CA ILE A 71 2.81 -5.73 -3.40
C ILE A 71 1.93 -4.56 -2.94
N VAL A 72 0.60 -4.71 -3.01
CA VAL A 72 -0.34 -3.69 -2.52
C VAL A 72 -0.82 -4.03 -1.11
N VAL A 73 -0.66 -3.09 -0.17
CA VAL A 73 -1.07 -3.21 1.24
C VAL A 73 -2.11 -2.15 1.56
N THR A 74 -3.36 -2.57 1.75
CA THR A 74 -4.47 -1.66 2.13
C THR A 74 -4.59 -1.52 3.65
N LEU A 75 -4.72 -0.28 4.11
CA LEU A 75 -4.65 0.14 5.51
C LEU A 75 -5.75 1.17 5.81
N TYR A 76 -6.14 1.24 7.08
CA TYR A 76 -6.92 2.34 7.63
C TYR A 76 -5.99 3.21 8.48
N ASN A 77 -6.31 4.49 8.61
CA ASN A 77 -5.57 5.40 9.49
C ASN A 77 -5.75 5.01 10.97
N THR A 78 -4.65 4.88 11.71
CA THR A 78 -4.63 4.45 13.10
C THR A 78 -3.36 4.92 13.80
N GLU A 79 -3.36 5.00 15.13
CA GLU A 79 -2.16 5.33 15.92
C GLU A 79 -1.07 4.24 15.78
N ASP A 80 -1.49 2.98 15.66
CA ASP A 80 -0.61 1.81 15.48
C ASP A 80 -0.20 1.60 13.99
N LEU A 81 -0.12 2.66 13.18
CA LEU A 81 0.00 2.56 11.71
C LEU A 81 1.16 1.65 11.26
N PHE A 82 2.37 1.86 11.81
CA PHE A 82 3.55 1.07 11.46
C PHE A 82 3.42 -0.41 11.86
N ARG A 83 2.79 -0.68 13.00
CA ARG A 83 2.52 -2.06 13.44
C ARG A 83 1.59 -2.76 12.45
N ILE A 84 0.50 -2.10 12.05
CA ILE A 84 -0.45 -2.67 11.09
C ILE A 84 0.17 -2.80 9.69
N MET A 85 1.00 -1.85 9.25
CA MET A 85 1.79 -1.95 8.03
C MET A 85 2.65 -3.22 8.03
N TYR A 86 3.40 -3.46 9.11
CA TYR A 86 4.25 -4.63 9.25
C TYR A 86 3.45 -5.94 9.27
N ILE A 87 2.41 -6.02 10.11
CA ILE A 87 1.54 -7.20 10.24
C ILE A 87 0.90 -7.59 8.89
N LYS A 88 0.54 -6.61 8.06
CA LYS A 88 -0.03 -6.89 6.72
C LYS A 88 1.04 -7.20 5.67
N LEU A 89 2.18 -6.53 5.70
CA LEU A 89 3.24 -6.70 4.70
C LEU A 89 4.00 -8.02 4.87
N ALA A 90 4.41 -8.36 6.10
CA ALA A 90 5.29 -9.49 6.37
C ALA A 90 4.73 -10.84 5.86
N PRO A 91 3.45 -11.20 6.08
CA PRO A 91 2.88 -12.45 5.56
C PRO A 91 2.84 -12.52 4.02
N MET A 92 2.77 -11.39 3.32
CA MET A 92 2.72 -11.36 1.86
C MET A 92 4.05 -11.82 1.24
N LEU A 93 5.17 -11.64 1.94
CA LEU A 93 6.49 -12.11 1.50
C LEU A 93 6.56 -13.64 1.42
N ASN A 94 5.83 -14.35 2.28
CA ASN A 94 5.76 -15.81 2.24
C ASN A 94 5.03 -16.33 1.00
N LYS A 95 4.10 -15.55 0.44
CA LYS A 95 3.41 -15.90 -0.80
C LYS A 95 4.34 -15.77 -2.01
N LEU A 96 5.27 -14.81 -1.99
CA LEU A 96 6.27 -14.64 -3.04
C LEU A 96 7.24 -15.83 -3.14
N LYS A 97 7.62 -16.44 -2.02
CA LYS A 97 8.44 -17.67 -1.99
C LYS A 97 7.80 -18.86 -2.73
N LYS A 98 6.47 -18.88 -2.91
CA LYS A 98 5.75 -19.96 -3.61
C LYS A 98 5.60 -19.73 -5.12
N TRP A 99 5.80 -18.51 -5.61
CA TRP A 99 5.60 -18.16 -7.02
C TRP A 99 6.91 -18.17 -7.84
N SER A 100 8.06 -18.33 -7.18
CA SER A 100 9.38 -18.05 -7.76
C SER A 100 10.17 -19.30 -8.19
N SER A 101 9.61 -20.13 -9.06
CA SER A 101 10.44 -21.09 -9.81
C SER A 101 11.31 -20.40 -10.88
N SER A 102 11.03 -19.13 -11.20
CA SER A 102 11.71 -18.34 -12.26
C SER A 102 12.38 -17.05 -11.76
N VAL A 103 12.05 -16.57 -10.56
CA VAL A 103 12.81 -15.49 -9.89
C VAL A 103 13.62 -16.17 -8.80
N SER A 104 14.94 -16.21 -8.93
CA SER A 104 15.81 -16.66 -7.84
C SER A 104 15.82 -15.61 -6.73
N ILE A 105 14.69 -15.45 -6.06
CA ILE A 105 14.61 -14.77 -4.79
C ILE A 105 15.21 -15.75 -3.78
N SER A 106 16.54 -15.86 -3.78
CA SER A 106 17.22 -16.16 -2.54
C SER A 106 16.93 -14.95 -1.66
N LEU A 107 15.97 -15.07 -0.76
CA LEU A 107 15.90 -14.26 0.46
C LEU A 107 16.74 -15.01 1.48
N PRO A 108 18.10 -15.03 1.39
CA PRO A 108 18.87 -15.46 2.52
C PRO A 108 18.48 -14.50 3.64
N PHE A 109 18.12 -15.02 4.81
CA PHE A 109 17.83 -14.23 6.02
C PHE A 109 16.45 -13.56 6.20
N VAL A 110 15.42 -13.87 5.43
CA VAL A 110 14.05 -13.55 5.91
C VAL A 110 13.48 -14.73 6.67
N SER A 111 14.10 -15.02 7.82
CA SER A 111 13.44 -15.69 8.94
C SER A 111 12.64 -14.62 9.69
N ILE A 112 11.52 -14.18 9.11
CA ILE A 112 10.54 -13.41 9.90
C ILE A 112 10.05 -14.39 10.96
N ASN A 113 10.51 -14.21 12.18
CA ASN A 113 10.08 -15.00 13.31
C ASN A 113 8.64 -14.57 13.64
N PHE A 114 7.64 -15.17 12.98
CA PHE A 114 6.23 -14.86 13.22
C PHE A 114 5.79 -15.18 14.66
N ALA A 115 6.61 -15.91 15.44
CA ALA A 115 6.43 -16.07 16.88
C ALA A 115 6.54 -14.73 17.63
N GLU A 116 7.43 -13.82 17.20
CA GLU A 116 7.59 -12.46 17.73
C GLU A 116 6.53 -11.47 17.20
N ALA A 117 5.80 -11.83 16.13
CA ALA A 117 4.77 -10.96 15.56
C ALA A 117 3.53 -10.82 16.46
N ASN A 118 3.38 -11.70 17.44
CA ASN A 118 2.34 -11.62 18.48
C ASN A 118 2.77 -10.77 19.68
N GLU A 119 4.07 -10.45 19.82
CA GLU A 119 4.55 -9.52 20.82
C GLU A 119 4.37 -8.08 20.33
N LYS A 120 3.84 -7.21 21.20
CA LYS A 120 3.79 -5.77 20.92
C LYS A 120 5.20 -5.21 21.12
N HIS A 121 5.84 -4.85 20.01
CA HIS A 121 7.09 -4.10 20.01
C HIS A 121 6.82 -2.60 19.97
N ASP A 122 7.86 -1.79 20.15
CA ASP A 122 7.76 -0.35 19.95
C ASP A 122 7.68 0.03 18.46
N GLU A 123 7.36 1.28 18.19
CA GLU A 123 7.24 1.80 16.81
C GLU A 123 8.57 1.74 16.05
N ILE A 124 9.71 1.89 16.76
CA ILE A 124 11.05 1.89 16.17
C ILE A 124 11.37 0.52 15.56
N TYR A 125 11.02 -0.55 16.27
CA TYR A 125 11.10 -1.92 15.76
C TYR A 125 10.34 -2.07 14.44
N TYR A 126 9.06 -1.69 14.40
CA TYR A 126 8.24 -1.86 13.19
C TYR A 126 8.75 -1.05 12.00
N LYS A 127 9.18 0.20 12.22
CA LYS A 127 9.81 1.04 11.18
C LYS A 127 11.09 0.41 10.64
N THR A 128 11.91 -0.14 11.53
CA THR A 128 13.17 -0.81 11.19
C THR A 128 12.90 -2.07 10.35
N GLU A 129 11.96 -2.91 10.75
CA GLU A 129 11.62 -4.14 10.03
C GLU A 129 10.99 -3.87 8.66
N ILE A 130 10.06 -2.90 8.57
CA ILE A 130 9.52 -2.46 7.27
C ILE A 130 10.65 -2.00 6.34
N THR A 131 11.58 -1.18 6.85
CA THR A 131 12.70 -0.68 6.05
C THR A 131 13.63 -1.80 5.58
N LYS A 132 13.90 -2.82 6.43
CA LYS A 132 14.65 -4.03 6.03
C LYS A 132 13.94 -4.77 4.90
N ILE A 133 12.64 -4.99 5.03
CA ILE A 133 11.81 -5.64 4.00
C ILE A 133 11.88 -4.85 2.68
N LEU A 134 11.70 -3.53 2.72
CA LEU A 134 11.75 -2.69 1.52
C LEU A 134 13.11 -2.73 0.81
N LYS A 135 14.22 -2.80 1.57
CA LYS A 135 15.58 -2.95 1.01
C LYS A 135 15.75 -4.29 0.29
N LEU A 136 15.25 -5.38 0.88
CA LEU A 136 15.30 -6.71 0.27
C LEU A 136 14.44 -6.79 -0.98
N LEU A 137 13.23 -6.22 -0.95
CA LEU A 137 12.34 -6.16 -2.11
C LEU A 137 12.95 -5.33 -3.24
N LYS A 138 13.61 -4.20 -2.93
CA LYS A 138 14.36 -3.41 -3.92
C LYS A 138 15.43 -4.27 -4.63
N GLN A 139 16.17 -5.09 -3.90
CA GLN A 139 17.18 -6.00 -4.50
C GLN A 139 16.54 -7.03 -5.45
N ALA A 140 15.30 -7.43 -5.17
CA ALA A 140 14.51 -8.32 -6.01
C ALA A 140 13.72 -7.59 -7.13
N ASN A 141 13.92 -6.28 -7.32
CA ASN A 141 13.14 -5.42 -8.23
C ASN A 141 11.62 -5.43 -7.94
N MET A 142 11.25 -5.63 -6.68
CA MET A 142 9.87 -5.62 -6.20
C MET A 142 9.53 -4.28 -5.55
N ARG A 143 8.30 -3.83 -5.76
CA ARG A 143 7.71 -2.60 -5.19
C ARG A 143 6.68 -2.91 -4.11
N VAL A 144 6.58 -2.02 -3.12
CA VAL A 144 5.45 -1.99 -2.18
C VAL A 144 4.61 -0.74 -2.39
N VAL A 145 3.29 -0.87 -2.36
CA VAL A 145 2.35 0.25 -2.35
C VAL A 145 1.46 0.19 -1.12
N PHE A 146 1.53 1.20 -0.27
CA PHE A 146 0.64 1.36 0.88
C PHE A 146 -0.55 2.23 0.49
N CYS A 147 -1.76 1.66 0.53
CA CYS A 147 -3.01 2.38 0.33
C CYS A 147 -3.65 2.67 1.70
N ILE A 148 -3.73 3.92 2.12
CA ILE A 148 -4.17 4.32 3.47
C ILE A 148 -5.47 5.16 3.36
N ASP A 149 -6.57 4.60 3.84
CA ASP A 149 -7.85 5.29 3.81
C ASP A 149 -8.02 6.26 5.00
N GLU A 150 -8.73 7.35 4.75
CA GLU A 150 -9.17 8.34 5.75
C GLU A 150 -8.04 8.94 6.60
N VAL A 151 -6.95 9.35 5.94
CA VAL A 151 -5.87 10.06 6.62
C VAL A 151 -6.31 11.45 7.09
N SER A 152 -5.78 11.83 8.23
CA SER A 152 -5.88 13.16 8.81
C SER A 152 -4.52 13.56 9.37
N ASN A 153 -4.36 14.81 9.82
CA ASN A 153 -3.10 15.28 10.40
C ASN A 153 -2.88 14.71 11.80
N THR A 154 -2.53 13.42 11.87
CA THR A 154 -2.21 12.71 13.11
C THR A 154 -0.68 12.59 13.27
N PRO A 155 -0.17 12.39 14.50
CA PRO A 155 1.24 12.08 14.71
C PRO A 155 1.73 10.87 13.89
N ALA A 156 0.90 9.83 13.73
CA ALA A 156 1.24 8.66 12.93
C ALA A 156 1.49 9.02 11.45
N ILE A 157 0.67 9.89 10.85
CA ILE A 157 0.84 10.34 9.47
C ILE A 157 2.04 11.27 9.31
N GLN A 158 2.33 12.15 10.29
CA GLN A 158 3.53 12.98 10.29
C GLN A 158 4.80 12.13 10.29
N LYS A 159 4.86 11.13 11.17
CA LYS A 159 5.96 10.17 11.22
C LYS A 159 6.06 9.33 9.95
N LEU A 160 4.94 8.97 9.32
CA LEU A 160 4.97 8.29 8.01
C LEU A 160 5.60 9.18 6.94
N ALA A 161 5.33 10.49 6.96
CA ALA A 161 5.97 11.42 6.02
C ALA A 161 7.49 11.51 6.24
N GLU A 162 7.94 11.50 7.50
CA GLU A 162 9.37 11.43 7.85
C GLU A 162 10.02 10.15 7.33
N GLU A 163 9.42 8.99 7.58
CA GLU A 163 9.92 7.70 7.07
C GLU A 163 9.89 7.63 5.54
N PHE A 164 8.86 8.17 4.90
CA PHE A 164 8.75 8.22 3.45
C PHE A 164 9.89 9.05 2.83
N ASN A 165 10.29 10.15 3.47
CA ASN A 165 11.47 10.91 3.05
C ASN A 165 12.76 10.08 3.16
N ASN A 166 12.92 9.33 4.26
CA ASN A 166 14.07 8.43 4.44
C ASN A 166 14.12 7.31 3.37
N TRP A 167 12.96 6.72 3.05
CA TRP A 167 12.82 5.73 1.99
C TRP A 167 13.14 6.32 0.61
N SER A 168 12.74 7.57 0.38
CA SER A 168 13.05 8.31 -0.85
C SER A 168 14.55 8.57 -1.01
N LEU A 169 15.22 9.04 0.04
CA LEU A 169 16.68 9.24 0.05
C LEU A 169 17.44 7.93 -0.16
N SER A 170 16.90 6.81 0.33
CA SER A 170 17.46 5.47 0.14
C SER A 170 17.04 4.83 -1.20
N GLU A 171 16.32 5.57 -2.04
CA GLU A 171 15.82 5.13 -3.34
C GLU A 171 15.04 3.81 -3.27
N LEU A 172 14.22 3.62 -2.23
CA LEU A 172 13.39 2.41 -2.08
C LEU A 172 12.22 2.44 -3.06
N GLN A 173 11.83 1.26 -3.57
CA GLN A 173 10.69 1.10 -4.49
C GLN A 173 9.38 1.06 -3.68
N VAL A 174 8.96 2.20 -3.14
CA VAL A 174 7.76 2.29 -2.29
C VAL A 174 6.83 3.42 -2.75
N SER A 175 5.54 3.16 -2.78
CA SER A 175 4.53 4.20 -3.01
C SER A 175 3.55 4.26 -1.85
N VAL A 176 3.04 5.46 -1.60
CA VAL A 176 1.96 5.69 -0.65
C VAL A 176 0.82 6.39 -1.40
N ILE A 177 -0.37 5.79 -1.33
CA ILE A 177 -1.61 6.34 -1.85
C ILE A 177 -2.50 6.54 -0.64
N MET A 178 -3.01 7.74 -0.43
CA MET A 178 -3.85 8.06 0.71
C MET A 178 -5.10 8.81 0.29
N THR A 179 -6.18 8.62 1.05
CA THR A 179 -7.40 9.43 0.92
C THR A 179 -7.57 10.32 2.13
N GLY A 180 -8.15 11.51 1.96
CA GLY A 180 -8.44 12.39 3.08
C GLY A 180 -9.43 13.47 2.70
N LEU A 181 -9.80 14.29 3.67
CA LEU A 181 -10.69 15.42 3.44
C LEU A 181 -9.94 16.57 2.76
N LEU A 182 -10.65 17.26 1.88
CA LEU A 182 -10.23 18.57 1.40
C LEU A 182 -10.34 19.54 2.58
N LYS A 183 -9.23 20.13 3.00
CA LYS A 183 -9.20 21.24 3.97
C LYS A 183 -8.93 22.53 3.24
#